data_AF-A0A957AAH5-F1
#
_entry.id   AF-A0A957AAH5-F1
#
_cell.length_a   1.000
_cell.length_b   1.000
_cell.length_c   1.000
_cell.angle_alpha   90.00
_cell.angle_beta   90.00
_cell.angle_gamma   90.00
#
_symmetry.space_group_name_H-M   'P 1'
#
loop_
_entity.id
_entity.type
_entity.pdbx_description
1 polymer ?
#
loop_
_entity_poly.entity_id
_entity_poly.type
_entity_poly.pdbx_seq_one_letter_code
_entity_poly.pdbx_strand_id
1 'polypeptide(L)'
;MRALDELNVSIEPGIVGLVGANGAGKSTLIKLLLGLIQPTSGGAQVLGYDIRTQGLELRQYVGYMPEHDCLPPEMNATEFVAHMAQVSGLPAAASRERASEALRYAGLFEARYRQIAGYSTGMKQRAKLAQALVHDPRIVFLDEPTNGLDPAGRDDMLDLIRRTGHQMGITIVMATHLLGEIERTCDQLIVIDAGRLLHQGSVAEFTAATETLEVEVTGDPAPLAARLAAAGIEVTAEGQSVFLRPDGVAPYDLVRDSVVDLGLGLVRIQQRRHTLEDLFRVEASEVEV
;
A
#
# COMPACT_ATOMS: atom_id res chain seq x y z
N MET A 1 -22.78 -14.95 -1.51
CA MET A 1 -21.53 -14.22 -1.80
C MET A 1 -20.59 -14.43 -0.63
N ARG A 2 -19.33 -14.83 -0.87
CA ARG A 2 -18.29 -14.95 0.18
C ARG A 2 -17.44 -13.68 0.11
N ALA A 3 -17.27 -12.99 1.24
CA ALA A 3 -16.47 -11.76 1.30
C ALA A 3 -14.96 -12.05 1.39
N LEU A 4 -14.60 -13.21 1.96
CA LEU A 4 -13.28 -13.83 1.90
C LEU A 4 -13.47 -15.33 1.63
N ASP A 5 -12.57 -15.93 0.87
CA ASP A 5 -12.67 -17.30 0.40
C ASP A 5 -11.29 -17.98 0.46
N GLU A 6 -11.11 -18.90 1.41
CA GLU A 6 -9.87 -19.67 1.61
C GLU A 6 -8.58 -18.83 1.66
N LEU A 7 -8.67 -17.62 2.21
CA LEU A 7 -7.55 -16.69 2.34
C LEU A 7 -6.56 -17.18 3.41
N ASN A 8 -5.32 -17.47 3.02
CA ASN A 8 -4.21 -17.80 3.91
C ASN A 8 -3.11 -16.74 3.76
N VAL A 9 -2.85 -15.96 4.82
CA VAL A 9 -1.86 -14.87 4.81
C VAL A 9 -1.08 -14.84 6.12
N SER A 10 0.21 -14.48 6.05
CA SER A 10 1.04 -14.12 7.22
C SER A 10 1.42 -12.65 7.14
N ILE A 11 1.40 -11.91 8.25
CA ILE A 11 1.81 -10.50 8.26
C ILE A 11 3.03 -10.39 9.16
N GLU A 12 4.19 -10.18 8.55
CA GLU A 12 5.45 -9.94 9.25
C GLU A 12 5.55 -8.48 9.70
N PRO A 13 6.40 -8.18 10.72
CA PRO A 13 6.65 -6.80 11.14
C PRO A 13 7.14 -5.91 9.99
N GLY A 14 6.63 -4.67 9.94
CA GLY A 14 6.94 -3.71 8.89
C GLY A 14 5.69 -2.96 8.42
N ILE A 15 5.78 -2.31 7.26
CA ILE A 15 4.63 -1.67 6.62
C ILE A 15 4.13 -2.58 5.50
N VAL A 16 2.91 -3.09 5.64
CA VAL A 16 2.29 -4.04 4.72
C VAL A 16 1.13 -3.38 3.99
N GLY A 17 1.19 -3.39 2.67
CA GLY A 17 0.12 -2.95 1.79
C GLY A 17 -0.91 -4.04 1.56
N LEU A 18 -2.17 -3.79 1.88
CA LEU A 18 -3.30 -4.65 1.53
C LEU A 18 -4.00 -4.07 0.29
N VAL A 19 -3.77 -4.68 -0.87
CA VAL A 19 -4.18 -4.14 -2.17
C VAL A 19 -5.32 -4.96 -2.75
N GLY A 20 -6.27 -4.30 -3.38
CA GLY A 20 -7.32 -4.95 -4.15
C GLY A 20 -8.36 -3.95 -4.61
N ALA A 21 -9.20 -4.34 -5.57
CA ALA A 21 -10.32 -3.52 -6.01
C ALA A 21 -11.33 -3.25 -4.86
N ASN A 22 -12.24 -2.31 -5.09
CA ASN A 22 -13.36 -2.09 -4.17
C ASN A 22 -14.24 -3.35 -4.13
N GLY A 23 -14.54 -3.83 -2.92
CA GLY A 23 -15.26 -5.08 -2.73
C GLY A 23 -14.41 -6.35 -2.72
N ALA A 24 -13.08 -6.26 -2.90
CA ALA A 24 -12.18 -7.42 -2.85
C ALA A 24 -12.09 -8.12 -1.48
N GLY A 25 -12.60 -7.49 -0.41
CA GLY A 25 -12.61 -8.07 0.94
C GLY A 25 -11.62 -7.44 1.93
N LYS A 26 -10.86 -6.40 1.54
CA LYS A 26 -9.87 -5.70 2.39
C LYS A 26 -10.40 -5.31 3.77
N SER A 27 -11.47 -4.51 3.81
CA SER A 27 -12.08 -4.07 5.08
C SER A 27 -12.71 -5.22 5.87
N THR A 28 -13.14 -6.29 5.20
CA THR A 28 -13.63 -7.52 5.87
C THR A 28 -12.49 -8.23 6.57
N LEU A 29 -11.33 -8.36 5.91
CA LEU A 29 -10.12 -8.91 6.52
C LEU A 29 -9.70 -8.10 7.73
N ILE A 30 -9.63 -6.77 7.62
CA ILE A 30 -9.28 -5.90 8.76
C ILE A 30 -10.25 -6.12 9.93
N LYS A 31 -11.56 -6.14 9.68
CA LYS A 31 -12.57 -6.36 10.74
C LYS A 31 -12.46 -7.74 11.39
N LEU A 32 -12.08 -8.78 10.64
CA LEU A 32 -11.77 -10.11 11.18
C LEU A 32 -10.52 -10.07 12.07
N LEU A 33 -9.44 -9.45 11.59
CA LEU A 33 -8.19 -9.33 12.35
C LEU A 33 -8.36 -8.49 13.63
N LEU A 34 -9.31 -7.56 13.66
CA LEU A 34 -9.70 -6.81 14.85
C LEU A 34 -10.63 -7.59 15.82
N GLY A 35 -11.08 -8.78 15.43
CA GLY A 35 -12.07 -9.56 16.17
C GLY A 35 -13.43 -8.85 16.29
N LEU A 36 -13.79 -8.00 15.32
CA LEU A 36 -15.08 -7.31 15.27
C LEU A 36 -16.15 -8.16 14.59
N ILE A 37 -15.73 -9.06 13.71
CA ILE A 37 -16.56 -10.10 13.10
C ILE A 37 -15.86 -11.45 13.23
N GLN A 38 -16.64 -12.53 13.19
CA GLN A 38 -16.14 -13.90 13.34
C GLN A 38 -15.98 -14.55 11.97
N PRO A 39 -14.92 -15.35 11.74
CA PRO A 39 -14.79 -16.12 10.52
C PRO A 39 -15.86 -17.21 10.45
N THR A 40 -16.44 -17.43 9.27
CA THR A 40 -17.37 -18.55 9.03
C THR A 40 -16.68 -19.90 9.22
N SER A 41 -15.40 -19.99 8.85
CA SER A 41 -14.54 -21.17 8.99
C SER A 41 -13.08 -20.72 9.12
N GLY A 42 -12.23 -21.56 9.70
CA GLY A 42 -10.83 -21.23 9.96
C GLY A 42 -10.63 -20.40 11.23
N GLY A 43 -9.49 -19.72 11.32
CA GLY A 43 -9.10 -18.89 12.45
C GLY A 43 -7.96 -17.95 12.08
N ALA A 44 -7.68 -16.99 12.96
CA ALA A 44 -6.57 -16.07 12.82
C ALA A 44 -6.04 -15.70 14.21
N GLN A 45 -4.77 -15.29 14.26
CA GLN A 45 -4.15 -14.74 15.45
C GLN A 45 -3.47 -13.43 15.10
N VAL A 46 -3.55 -12.46 16.01
CA VAL A 46 -2.87 -11.17 15.87
C VAL A 46 -2.08 -10.93 17.16
N LEU A 47 -0.78 -10.67 17.04
CA LEU A 47 0.12 -10.52 18.20
C LEU A 47 0.08 -11.73 19.18
N GLY A 48 -0.25 -12.92 18.67
CA GLY A 48 -0.43 -14.15 19.46
C GLY A 48 -1.78 -14.29 20.16
N TYR A 49 -2.70 -13.33 20.00
CA TYR A 49 -4.06 -13.40 20.52
C TYR A 49 -5.00 -14.01 19.47
N ASP A 50 -5.81 -14.97 19.87
CA ASP A 50 -6.88 -15.52 19.03
C ASP A 50 -8.01 -14.48 18.85
N ILE A 51 -8.35 -14.18 17.59
CA ILE A 51 -9.34 -13.13 17.27
C ILE A 51 -10.76 -13.47 17.76
N ARG A 52 -11.06 -14.76 17.99
CA ARG A 52 -12.39 -15.25 18.37
C ARG A 52 -12.60 -15.20 19.87
N THR A 53 -11.58 -15.58 20.63
CA THR A 53 -11.66 -15.72 22.09
C THR A 53 -11.01 -14.59 22.87
N GLN A 54 -10.06 -13.86 22.27
CA GLN A 54 -9.23 -12.84 22.96
C GLN A 54 -9.31 -11.47 22.27
N GLY A 55 -10.41 -11.19 21.56
CA GLY A 55 -10.56 -9.95 20.80
C GLY A 55 -10.55 -8.68 21.66
N LEU A 56 -10.98 -8.74 22.93
CA LEU A 56 -10.97 -7.58 23.82
C LEU A 56 -9.55 -7.20 24.24
N GLU A 57 -8.75 -8.18 24.66
CA GLU A 57 -7.35 -8.04 25.03
C GLU A 57 -6.52 -7.59 23.82
N LEU A 58 -6.77 -8.20 22.65
CA LEU A 58 -6.12 -7.85 21.40
C LEU A 58 -6.26 -6.34 21.10
N ARG A 59 -7.48 -5.80 21.18
CA ARG A 59 -7.76 -4.40 20.80
C ARG A 59 -7.07 -3.36 21.69
N GLN A 60 -6.56 -3.73 22.86
CA GLN A 60 -5.72 -2.85 23.68
C GLN A 60 -4.35 -2.57 23.05
N TYR A 61 -3.90 -3.42 22.12
CA TYR A 61 -2.59 -3.30 21.47
C TYR A 61 -2.69 -2.94 19.98
N VAL A 62 -3.91 -2.76 19.48
CA VAL A 62 -4.18 -2.52 18.06
C VAL A 62 -4.75 -1.13 17.84
N GLY A 63 -4.13 -0.37 16.94
CA GLY A 63 -4.68 0.87 16.41
C GLY A 63 -5.57 0.60 15.21
N TYR A 64 -6.65 1.36 15.05
CA TYR A 64 -7.53 1.25 13.88
C TYR A 64 -8.01 2.61 13.41
N MET A 65 -7.78 2.88 12.13
CA MET A 65 -8.27 4.04 11.39
C MET A 65 -9.27 3.54 10.33
N PRO A 66 -10.58 3.75 10.53
CA PRO A 66 -11.61 3.31 9.58
C PRO A 66 -11.72 4.24 8.36
N GLU A 67 -12.15 3.68 7.23
CA GLU A 67 -12.47 4.43 6.01
C GLU A 67 -13.61 5.46 6.25
N HIS A 68 -14.73 5.00 6.81
CA HIS A 68 -15.95 5.81 7.00
C HIS A 68 -15.76 6.96 8.01
N ASP A 69 -16.60 8.01 7.92
CA ASP A 69 -16.55 9.11 8.90
C ASP A 69 -17.02 8.59 10.27
N CYS A 70 -16.13 8.67 11.26
CA CYS A 70 -16.34 8.17 12.61
C CYS A 70 -16.08 9.26 13.67
N LEU A 71 -15.81 10.49 13.23
CA LEU A 71 -15.41 11.56 14.13
C LEU A 71 -16.63 12.37 14.58
N PRO A 72 -16.82 12.61 15.89
CA PRO A 72 -17.92 13.41 16.40
C PRO A 72 -17.73 14.89 16.03
N PRO A 73 -18.62 15.49 15.21
CA PRO A 73 -18.39 16.82 14.63
C PRO A 73 -18.36 17.95 15.67
N GLU A 74 -19.12 17.80 16.76
CA GLU A 74 -19.27 18.84 17.78
C GLU A 74 -18.12 18.87 18.82
N MET A 75 -17.31 17.80 18.88
CA MET A 75 -16.16 17.71 19.78
C MET A 75 -14.92 18.34 19.14
N ASN A 76 -13.97 18.76 19.98
CA ASN A 76 -12.62 19.05 19.49
C ASN A 76 -11.76 17.77 19.44
N ALA A 77 -10.69 17.82 18.64
CA ALA A 77 -9.83 16.66 18.44
C ALA A 77 -9.13 16.20 19.73
N THR A 78 -8.79 17.12 20.63
CA THR A 78 -8.13 16.79 21.91
C THR A 78 -9.05 15.93 22.79
N GLU A 79 -10.31 16.32 22.95
CA GLU A 79 -11.30 15.59 23.73
C GLU A 79 -11.56 14.20 23.14
N PHE A 80 -11.76 14.14 21.82
CA PHE A 80 -12.04 12.88 21.13
C PHE A 80 -10.86 11.91 21.24
N VAL A 81 -9.64 12.35 20.93
CA VAL A 81 -8.45 11.49 20.97
C VAL A 81 -8.14 11.05 22.40
N ALA A 82 -8.30 11.93 23.39
CA ALA A 82 -8.14 11.56 24.80
C ALA A 82 -9.20 10.55 25.26
N HIS A 83 -10.44 10.66 24.77
CA HIS A 83 -11.48 9.67 25.04
C HIS A 83 -11.12 8.30 24.45
N MET A 84 -10.62 8.26 23.22
CA MET A 84 -10.22 7.02 22.56
C MET A 84 -9.02 6.34 23.24
N ALA A 85 -8.10 7.12 23.82
CA ALA A 85 -7.06 6.59 24.67
C ALA A 85 -7.63 5.89 25.93
N GLN A 86 -8.65 6.47 26.56
CA GLN A 86 -9.30 5.85 27.73
C GLN A 86 -10.04 4.57 27.36
N VAL A 87 -10.75 4.57 26.23
CA VAL A 87 -11.42 3.37 25.67
C VAL A 87 -10.39 2.25 25.44
N SER A 88 -9.16 2.62 25.07
CA SER A 88 -8.06 1.68 24.85
C SER A 88 -7.33 1.28 26.14
N GLY A 89 -7.79 1.74 27.31
CA GLY A 89 -7.30 1.33 28.63
C GLY A 89 -6.38 2.31 29.35
N LEU A 90 -6.10 3.49 28.78
CA LEU A 90 -5.23 4.48 29.45
C LEU A 90 -5.96 5.21 30.59
N PRO A 91 -5.29 5.50 31.72
CA PRO A 91 -5.84 6.37 32.76
C PRO A 91 -6.07 7.78 32.23
N ALA A 92 -7.15 8.44 32.71
CA ALA A 92 -7.58 9.75 32.20
C ALA A 92 -6.49 10.84 32.20
N ALA A 93 -5.59 10.83 33.18
CA ALA A 93 -4.46 11.77 33.23
C ALA A 93 -3.47 11.54 32.06
N ALA A 94 -3.04 10.29 31.87
CA ALA A 94 -2.15 9.91 30.77
C ALA A 94 -2.82 10.12 29.40
N SER A 95 -4.13 9.86 29.29
CA SER A 95 -4.88 10.04 28.04
C SER A 95 -4.82 11.46 27.48
N ARG A 96 -4.86 12.49 28.33
CA ARG A 96 -4.78 13.90 27.88
C ARG A 96 -3.41 14.26 27.33
N GLU A 97 -2.36 13.81 28.01
CA GLU A 97 -0.98 14.01 27.59
C GLU A 97 -0.72 13.30 26.26
N ARG A 98 -1.07 12.01 26.19
CA ARG A 98 -0.97 11.21 24.97
C ARG A 98 -1.76 11.76 23.80
N ALA A 99 -2.96 12.29 24.04
CA ALA A 99 -3.74 12.93 22.98
C ALA A 99 -3.05 14.17 22.41
N SER A 100 -2.46 15.01 23.27
CA SER A 100 -1.69 16.18 22.85
C SER A 100 -0.47 15.79 22.00
N GLU A 101 0.25 14.74 22.42
CA GLU A 101 1.40 14.19 21.68
C GLU A 101 1.00 13.61 20.32
N ALA A 102 -0.02 12.75 20.28
CA ALA A 102 -0.51 12.12 19.06
C ALA A 102 -1.03 13.16 18.06
N LEU A 103 -1.77 14.18 18.52
CA LEU A 103 -2.24 15.26 17.67
C LEU A 103 -1.10 16.15 17.17
N ARG A 104 -0.07 16.38 17.99
CA ARG A 104 1.13 17.09 17.55
C ARG A 104 1.87 16.30 16.47
N TYR A 105 2.07 15.00 16.69
CA TYR A 105 2.72 14.11 15.74
C TYR A 105 1.96 14.05 14.40
N ALA A 106 0.63 14.02 14.44
CA ALA A 106 -0.21 14.08 13.25
C ALA A 106 -0.27 15.46 12.56
N GLY A 107 0.40 16.48 13.12
CA GLY A 107 0.42 17.84 12.58
C GLY A 107 -0.86 18.66 12.85
N LEU A 108 -1.63 18.29 13.87
CA LEU A 108 -2.89 18.94 14.26
C LEU A 108 -2.77 19.81 15.51
N PHE A 109 -1.56 20.05 16.02
CA PHE A 109 -1.38 20.75 17.29
C PHE A 109 -2.14 22.09 17.31
N GLU A 110 -1.93 22.99 16.35
CA GLU A 110 -2.58 24.31 16.36
C GLU A 110 -4.10 24.24 16.22
N ALA A 111 -4.64 23.21 15.57
CA ALA A 111 -6.09 23.07 15.36
C ALA A 111 -6.80 22.23 16.44
N ARG A 112 -6.08 21.68 17.42
CA ARG A 112 -6.55 20.63 18.34
C ARG A 112 -7.76 20.99 19.21
N TYR A 113 -8.03 22.28 19.41
CA TYR A 113 -9.18 22.81 20.15
C TYR A 113 -10.32 23.31 19.26
N ARG A 114 -10.13 23.36 17.95
CA ARG A 114 -11.21 23.65 17.00
C ARG A 114 -12.12 22.42 16.90
N GLN A 115 -13.42 22.65 16.78
CA GLN A 115 -14.40 21.60 16.53
C GLN A 115 -14.08 20.85 15.23
N ILE A 116 -14.28 19.53 15.26
CA ILE A 116 -14.00 18.64 14.13
C ILE A 116 -14.91 18.96 12.94
N ALA A 117 -16.12 19.49 13.16
CA ALA A 117 -17.02 19.96 12.08
C ALA A 117 -16.32 20.92 11.10
N GLY A 118 -15.40 21.75 11.60
CA GLY A 118 -14.65 22.70 10.78
C GLY A 118 -13.40 22.14 10.12
N TYR A 119 -13.10 20.84 10.27
CA TYR A 119 -11.89 20.21 9.72
C TYR A 119 -12.05 19.94 8.22
N SER A 120 -10.97 20.21 7.48
CA SER A 120 -10.85 19.70 6.11
C SER A 120 -10.74 18.18 6.11
N THR A 121 -10.94 17.53 4.97
CA THR A 121 -10.77 16.08 4.82
C THR A 121 -9.40 15.61 5.32
N GLY A 122 -8.32 16.32 4.96
CA GLY A 122 -6.96 16.06 5.45
C GLY A 122 -6.82 16.14 6.96
N MET A 123 -7.43 17.14 7.59
CA MET A 123 -7.40 17.26 9.04
C MET A 123 -8.20 16.16 9.73
N LYS A 124 -9.33 15.73 9.15
CA LYS A 124 -10.08 14.57 9.64
C LYS A 124 -9.26 13.28 9.56
N GLN A 125 -8.59 13.02 8.43
CA GLN A 125 -7.73 11.84 8.30
C GLN A 125 -6.57 11.85 9.32
N ARG A 126 -5.93 13.01 9.51
CA ARG A 126 -4.90 13.19 10.56
C ARG A 126 -5.44 12.95 11.97
N ALA A 127 -6.69 13.35 12.25
CA ALA A 127 -7.32 13.12 13.55
C ALA A 127 -7.63 11.63 13.78
N LYS A 128 -8.08 10.91 12.75
CA LYS A 128 -8.25 9.45 12.80
C LYS A 128 -6.92 8.73 13.03
N LEU A 129 -5.86 9.13 12.34
CA LEU A 129 -4.53 8.56 12.55
C LEU A 129 -4.03 8.82 13.98
N ALA A 130 -4.20 10.04 14.50
CA ALA A 130 -3.87 10.34 15.90
C ALA A 130 -4.66 9.47 16.88
N GLN A 131 -5.96 9.24 16.62
CA GLN A 131 -6.81 8.35 17.38
C GLN A 131 -6.36 6.88 17.31
N ALA A 132 -5.84 6.42 16.17
CA ALA A 132 -5.30 5.07 16.05
C ALA A 132 -3.98 4.87 16.83
N LEU A 133 -3.19 5.93 17.01
CA LEU A 133 -1.85 5.88 17.62
C LEU A 133 -1.81 6.23 19.11
N VAL A 134 -2.86 6.85 19.65
CA VAL A 134 -2.82 7.52 20.95
C VAL A 134 -2.42 6.59 22.12
N HIS A 135 -2.83 5.32 22.06
CA HIS A 135 -2.59 4.32 23.10
C HIS A 135 -1.32 3.48 22.92
N ASP A 136 -0.43 3.90 22.02
CA ASP A 136 0.86 3.22 21.75
C ASP A 136 0.68 1.77 21.25
N PRO A 137 -0.03 1.58 20.12
CA PRO A 137 -0.31 0.25 19.59
C PRO A 137 0.95 -0.43 19.05
N ARG A 138 0.96 -1.78 19.08
CA ARG A 138 2.00 -2.60 18.45
C ARG A 138 1.77 -2.81 16.96
N ILE A 139 0.50 -2.79 16.55
CA ILE A 139 0.06 -2.88 15.15
C ILE A 139 -1.06 -1.89 14.88
N VAL A 140 -1.07 -1.29 13.70
CA VAL A 140 -2.10 -0.34 13.27
C VAL A 140 -2.69 -0.78 11.93
N PHE A 141 -4.01 -0.88 11.88
CA PHE A 141 -4.76 -1.07 10.64
C PHE A 141 -5.27 0.28 10.12
N LEU A 142 -4.91 0.61 8.89
CA LEU A 142 -5.32 1.83 8.20
C LEU A 142 -6.19 1.45 7.01
N ASP A 143 -7.48 1.75 7.05
CA ASP A 143 -8.41 1.46 5.96
C ASP A 143 -8.60 2.71 5.10
N GLU A 144 -8.00 2.72 3.90
CA GLU A 144 -8.04 3.82 2.92
C GLU A 144 -7.62 5.19 3.52
N PRO A 145 -6.41 5.31 4.14
CA PRO A 145 -6.03 6.47 4.95
C PRO A 145 -5.87 7.78 4.17
N THR A 146 -5.67 7.68 2.86
CA THR A 146 -5.46 8.78 1.92
C THR A 146 -6.72 9.16 1.15
N ASN A 147 -7.84 8.46 1.39
CA ASN A 147 -9.07 8.69 0.66
C ASN A 147 -9.60 10.11 0.88
N GLY A 148 -9.98 10.75 -0.23
CA GLY A 148 -10.46 12.14 -0.27
C GLY A 148 -9.40 13.21 -0.05
N LEU A 149 -8.11 12.85 0.00
CA LEU A 149 -7.01 13.82 0.07
C LEU A 149 -6.60 14.32 -1.31
N ASP A 150 -6.22 15.60 -1.37
CA ASP A 150 -5.51 16.17 -2.51
C ASP A 150 -4.09 15.58 -2.62
N PRO A 151 -3.38 15.79 -3.75
CA PRO A 151 -2.06 15.17 -3.95
C PRO A 151 -1.05 15.51 -2.85
N ALA A 152 -0.97 16.77 -2.43
CA ALA A 152 -0.05 17.19 -1.37
C ALA A 152 -0.40 16.58 0.00
N GLY A 153 -1.68 16.56 0.37
CA GLY A 153 -2.14 15.96 1.62
C GLY A 153 -1.97 14.44 1.64
N ARG A 154 -2.12 13.78 0.49
CA ARG A 154 -1.80 12.35 0.31
C ARG A 154 -0.33 12.09 0.57
N ASP A 155 0.54 12.88 -0.05
CA ASP A 155 1.98 12.76 0.11
C ASP A 155 2.40 12.92 1.59
N ASP A 156 1.89 13.96 2.24
CA ASP A 156 2.11 14.20 3.67
C ASP A 156 1.65 13.03 4.56
N MET A 157 0.49 12.45 4.24
CA MET A 157 -0.09 11.31 4.99
C MET A 157 0.77 10.07 4.80
N LEU A 158 1.18 9.75 3.57
CA LEU A 158 2.05 8.62 3.27
C LEU A 158 3.40 8.75 3.97
N ASP A 159 3.98 9.94 4.00
CA ASP A 159 5.23 10.20 4.72
C ASP A 159 5.05 10.04 6.24
N LEU A 160 3.89 10.45 6.78
CA LEU A 160 3.56 10.25 8.19
C LEU A 160 3.40 8.76 8.54
N ILE A 161 2.74 7.99 7.69
CA ILE A 161 2.62 6.53 7.83
C ILE A 161 4.00 5.88 7.79
N ARG A 162 4.84 6.27 6.83
CA ARG A 162 6.21 5.76 6.68
C ARG A 162 7.07 6.04 7.90
N ARG A 163 7.03 7.27 8.42
CA ARG A 163 7.72 7.64 9.67
C ARG A 163 7.20 6.83 10.86
N THR A 164 5.88 6.62 10.94
CA THR A 164 5.27 5.85 12.03
C THR A 164 5.76 4.41 12.04
N GLY A 165 5.76 3.74 10.89
CA GLY A 165 6.21 2.36 10.79
C GLY A 165 7.71 2.20 11.11
N HIS A 166 8.56 2.99 10.45
CA HIS A 166 10.01 2.81 10.59
C HIS A 166 10.62 3.43 11.84
N GLN A 167 10.17 4.60 12.29
CA GLN A 167 10.78 5.30 13.42
C GLN A 167 10.21 4.85 14.77
N MET A 168 8.93 4.48 14.82
CA MET A 168 8.29 4.00 16.06
C MET A 168 8.31 2.46 16.17
N GLY A 169 8.69 1.75 15.10
CA GLY A 169 8.71 0.28 15.08
C GLY A 169 7.32 -0.36 15.16
N ILE A 170 6.28 0.40 14.81
CA ILE A 170 4.89 -0.06 14.81
C ILE A 170 4.63 -0.82 13.50
N THR A 171 4.05 -2.01 13.58
CA THR A 171 3.62 -2.73 12.37
C THR A 171 2.39 -2.03 11.78
N ILE A 172 2.38 -1.76 10.48
CA ILE A 172 1.26 -1.07 9.82
C ILE A 172 0.69 -1.98 8.73
N VAL A 173 -0.63 -2.14 8.72
CA VAL A 173 -1.35 -2.78 7.62
C VAL A 173 -2.25 -1.73 6.99
N MET A 174 -1.92 -1.31 5.77
CA MET A 174 -2.61 -0.25 5.05
C MET A 174 -3.43 -0.82 3.89
N ALA A 175 -4.76 -0.77 3.99
CA ALA A 175 -5.63 -1.11 2.87
C ALA A 175 -5.78 0.07 1.92
N THR A 176 -5.57 -0.18 0.64
CA THR A 176 -5.74 0.80 -0.44
C THR A 176 -6.03 0.07 -1.75
N HIS A 177 -6.60 0.79 -2.71
CA HIS A 177 -6.72 0.36 -4.10
C HIS A 177 -5.67 1.03 -5.00
N LEU A 178 -4.80 1.88 -4.44
CA LEU A 178 -3.84 2.68 -5.16
C LEU A 178 -2.42 2.12 -5.03
N LEU A 179 -1.93 1.53 -6.12
CA LEU A 179 -0.61 0.89 -6.16
C LEU A 179 0.55 1.84 -5.86
N GLY A 180 0.49 3.07 -6.35
CA GLY A 180 1.53 4.07 -6.08
C GLY A 180 1.72 4.40 -4.59
N GLU A 181 0.70 4.16 -3.75
CA GLU A 181 0.82 4.32 -2.29
C GLU A 181 1.63 3.20 -1.65
N ILE A 182 1.51 1.99 -2.21
CA ILE A 182 2.25 0.81 -1.77
C ILE A 182 3.72 0.96 -2.14
N GLU A 183 4.02 1.27 -3.39
CA GLU A 183 5.40 1.44 -3.88
C GLU A 183 6.17 2.49 -3.08
N ARG A 184 5.48 3.54 -2.62
CA ARG A 184 6.10 4.63 -1.86
C ARG A 184 6.34 4.31 -0.39
N THR A 185 5.47 3.53 0.24
CA THR A 185 5.39 3.47 1.71
C THR A 185 5.54 2.07 2.30
N CYS A 186 5.25 1.01 1.55
CA CYS A 186 5.21 -0.35 2.08
C CYS A 186 6.49 -1.15 1.80
N ASP A 187 6.83 -2.05 2.71
CA ASP A 187 7.91 -3.02 2.60
C ASP A 187 7.43 -4.33 1.95
N GLN A 188 6.18 -4.69 2.26
CA GLN A 188 5.51 -5.91 1.81
C GLN A 188 4.14 -5.57 1.23
N LEU A 189 3.61 -6.45 0.40
CA LEU A 189 2.23 -6.35 -0.06
C LEU A 189 1.51 -7.70 -0.04
N ILE A 190 0.19 -7.58 0.07
CA ILE A 190 -0.80 -8.65 -0.01
C ILE A 190 -1.85 -8.19 -1.01
N VAL A 191 -1.95 -8.89 -2.14
CA VAL A 191 -2.95 -8.63 -3.17
C VAL A 191 -4.13 -9.55 -2.97
N ILE A 192 -5.31 -8.98 -2.78
CA ILE A 192 -6.57 -9.71 -2.67
C ILE A 192 -7.47 -9.35 -3.85
N ASP A 193 -8.07 -10.37 -4.46
CA ASP A 193 -9.16 -10.21 -5.39
C ASP A 193 -10.30 -11.17 -5.08
N ALA A 194 -11.54 -10.70 -5.19
CA ALA A 194 -12.76 -11.47 -4.91
C ALA A 194 -12.71 -12.31 -3.61
N GLY A 195 -12.02 -11.81 -2.58
CA GLY A 195 -11.87 -12.47 -1.28
C GLY A 195 -10.74 -13.51 -1.19
N ARG A 196 -9.95 -13.71 -2.25
CA ARG A 196 -8.87 -14.69 -2.35
C ARG A 196 -7.50 -14.01 -2.40
N LEU A 197 -6.46 -14.71 -1.96
CA LEU A 197 -5.08 -14.24 -2.09
C LEU A 197 -4.64 -14.43 -3.54
N LEU A 198 -4.23 -13.36 -4.20
CA LEU A 198 -3.55 -13.44 -5.50
C LEU A 198 -2.04 -13.54 -5.31
N HIS A 199 -1.46 -12.60 -4.57
CA HIS A 199 -0.02 -12.50 -4.39
C HIS A 199 0.33 -12.02 -2.98
N GLN A 200 1.46 -12.48 -2.46
CA GLN A 200 2.06 -11.97 -1.24
C GLN A 200 3.58 -11.97 -1.39
N GLY A 201 4.24 -10.87 -1.03
CA GLY A 201 5.69 -10.78 -1.02
C GLY A 201 6.20 -9.37 -0.76
N SER A 202 7.50 -9.18 -0.88
CA SER A 202 8.14 -7.87 -0.69
C SER A 202 7.85 -6.95 -1.87
N VAL A 203 7.62 -5.66 -1.61
CA VAL A 203 7.44 -4.68 -2.68
C VAL A 203 8.66 -4.63 -3.60
N ALA A 204 9.86 -4.87 -3.06
CA ALA A 204 11.10 -4.92 -3.81
C ALA A 204 11.12 -6.03 -4.87
N GLU A 205 10.56 -7.21 -4.59
CA GLU A 205 10.47 -8.31 -5.57
C GLU A 205 9.64 -7.91 -6.79
N PHE A 206 8.59 -7.11 -6.59
CA PHE A 206 7.67 -6.68 -7.65
C PHE A 206 8.01 -5.31 -8.26
N THR A 207 9.08 -4.67 -7.80
CA THR A 207 9.58 -3.39 -8.34
C THR A 207 11.04 -3.49 -8.80
N ALA A 208 11.63 -4.67 -8.71
CA ALA A 208 12.99 -4.95 -9.16
C ALA A 208 13.15 -4.67 -10.67
N ALA A 209 14.36 -4.26 -11.05
CA ALA A 209 14.74 -4.16 -12.45
C ALA A 209 14.67 -5.57 -13.08
N THR A 210 13.89 -5.68 -14.13
CA THR A 210 13.84 -6.87 -14.97
C THR A 210 15.12 -6.96 -15.79
N GLU A 211 15.45 -8.15 -16.29
CA GLU A 211 16.52 -8.28 -17.29
C GLU A 211 16.13 -7.57 -18.60
N THR A 212 14.85 -7.29 -18.85
CA THR A 212 14.36 -6.68 -20.09
C THR A 212 14.78 -5.21 -20.24
N LEU A 213 15.35 -4.85 -21.38
CA LEU A 213 15.60 -3.48 -21.83
C LEU A 213 14.49 -3.02 -22.78
N GLU A 214 13.99 -1.81 -22.56
CA GLU A 214 13.06 -1.12 -23.45
C GLU A 214 13.84 -0.07 -24.26
N VAL A 215 13.74 -0.16 -25.58
CA VAL A 215 14.33 0.74 -26.55
C VAL A 215 13.21 1.42 -27.33
N GLU A 216 13.00 2.70 -27.07
CA GLU A 216 12.01 3.51 -27.76
C GLU A 216 12.66 4.28 -28.91
N VAL A 217 12.07 4.18 -30.10
CA VAL A 217 12.59 4.82 -31.32
C VAL A 217 11.54 5.69 -32.00
N THR A 218 11.99 6.66 -32.76
CA THR A 218 11.11 7.44 -33.64
C THR A 218 10.70 6.59 -34.84
N GLY A 219 9.40 6.39 -35.04
CA GLY A 219 8.88 5.66 -36.20
C GLY A 219 8.56 4.20 -35.90
N ASP A 220 8.72 3.33 -36.90
CA ASP A 220 8.39 1.90 -36.80
C ASP A 220 9.55 1.11 -36.13
N PRO A 221 9.31 0.42 -35.00
CA PRO A 221 10.34 -0.38 -34.33
C PRO A 221 10.60 -1.74 -34.98
N ALA A 222 9.76 -2.21 -35.92
CA ALA A 222 9.87 -3.55 -36.49
C ALA A 222 11.23 -3.83 -37.18
N PRO A 223 11.84 -2.90 -37.94
CA PRO A 223 13.17 -3.11 -38.52
C PRO A 223 14.27 -3.28 -37.47
N LEU A 224 14.17 -2.55 -36.35
CA LEU A 224 15.10 -2.68 -35.23
C LEU A 224 14.93 -4.03 -34.55
N ALA A 225 13.69 -4.44 -34.25
CA ALA A 225 13.41 -5.75 -33.68
C ALA A 225 13.92 -6.89 -34.57
N ALA A 226 13.66 -6.84 -35.88
CA ALA A 226 14.15 -7.87 -36.81
C ALA A 226 15.68 -7.97 -36.82
N ARG A 227 16.38 -6.83 -36.76
CA ARG A 227 17.85 -6.79 -36.73
C ARG A 227 18.43 -7.33 -35.42
N LEU A 228 17.82 -7.00 -34.29
CA LEU A 228 18.23 -7.54 -32.98
C LEU A 228 17.93 -9.03 -32.86
N ALA A 229 16.77 -9.49 -33.37
CA ALA A 229 16.44 -10.92 -33.44
C ALA A 229 17.43 -11.70 -34.31
N ALA A 230 17.85 -11.12 -35.46
CA ALA A 230 18.86 -11.74 -36.33
C ALA A 230 20.25 -11.83 -35.68
N ALA A 231 20.53 -10.99 -34.67
CA ALA A 231 21.73 -11.06 -33.85
C ALA A 231 21.63 -12.06 -32.69
N GLY A 232 20.51 -12.79 -32.58
CA GLY A 232 20.29 -13.83 -31.57
C GLY A 232 19.61 -13.34 -30.28
N ILE A 233 19.22 -12.06 -30.21
CA ILE A 233 18.60 -11.49 -29.02
C ILE A 233 17.10 -11.78 -29.02
N GLU A 234 16.57 -12.27 -27.90
CA GLU A 234 15.12 -12.40 -27.72
C GLU A 234 14.49 -11.02 -27.63
N VAL A 235 13.67 -10.67 -28.63
CA VAL A 235 13.03 -9.35 -28.72
C VAL A 235 11.55 -9.42 -29.07
N THR A 236 10.79 -8.47 -28.56
CA THR A 236 9.40 -8.21 -28.93
C THR A 236 9.23 -6.73 -29.27
N ALA A 237 8.37 -6.41 -30.24
CA ALA A 237 8.05 -5.04 -30.62
C ALA A 237 6.60 -4.72 -30.25
N GLU A 238 6.39 -3.62 -29.53
CA GLU A 238 5.05 -3.14 -29.17
C GLU A 238 5.02 -1.61 -29.25
N GLY A 239 4.06 -1.06 -30.00
CA GLY A 239 3.95 0.38 -30.22
C GLY A 239 5.19 0.96 -30.92
N GLN A 240 5.92 1.84 -30.23
CA GLN A 240 7.17 2.47 -30.70
C GLN A 240 8.42 1.92 -29.99
N SER A 241 8.26 0.84 -29.23
CA SER A 241 9.31 0.27 -28.40
C SER A 241 9.68 -1.15 -28.85
N VAL A 242 10.97 -1.45 -28.75
CA VAL A 242 11.51 -2.82 -28.80
C VAL A 242 11.91 -3.22 -27.38
N PHE A 243 11.41 -4.35 -26.92
CA PHE A 243 11.79 -4.97 -25.66
C PHE A 243 12.76 -6.09 -25.97
N LEU A 244 13.88 -6.14 -25.25
CA LEU A 244 14.92 -7.13 -25.48
C LEU A 244 15.47 -7.68 -24.17
N ARG A 245 15.78 -8.97 -24.13
CA ARG A 245 16.50 -9.59 -23.02
C ARG A 245 17.99 -9.64 -23.36
N PRO A 246 18.85 -8.87 -22.68
CA PRO A 246 20.28 -8.85 -22.92
C PRO A 246 20.93 -10.13 -22.41
N ASP A 247 21.44 -10.93 -23.33
CA ASP A 247 22.24 -12.13 -23.11
C ASP A 247 23.73 -11.83 -23.39
N GLY A 248 24.35 -10.99 -22.55
CA GLY A 248 25.79 -10.74 -22.59
C GLY A 248 26.24 -9.27 -22.51
N VAL A 249 27.46 -8.99 -23.00
CA VAL A 249 28.28 -7.83 -22.57
C VAL A 249 28.06 -6.53 -23.36
N ALA A 250 27.37 -6.51 -24.51
CA ALA A 250 27.22 -5.27 -25.29
C ALA A 250 25.85 -5.06 -25.99
N PRO A 251 24.70 -5.27 -25.31
CA PRO A 251 23.38 -5.03 -25.91
C PRO A 251 23.18 -3.55 -26.28
N TYR A 252 23.77 -2.62 -25.52
CA TYR A 252 23.65 -1.18 -25.76
C TYR A 252 24.35 -0.72 -27.04
N ASP A 253 25.55 -1.22 -27.32
CA ASP A 253 26.28 -0.84 -28.54
C ASP A 253 25.59 -1.38 -29.80
N LEU A 254 25.13 -2.64 -29.75
CA LEU A 254 24.39 -3.23 -30.87
C LEU A 254 23.07 -2.49 -31.13
N VAL A 255 22.33 -2.11 -30.08
CA VAL A 255 21.13 -1.29 -30.20
C VAL A 255 21.46 0.06 -30.82
N ARG A 256 22.47 0.77 -30.28
CA ARG A 256 22.90 2.07 -30.81
C ARG A 256 23.24 1.99 -32.30
N ASP A 257 24.10 1.06 -32.66
CA ASP A 257 24.60 0.92 -34.03
C ASP A 257 23.47 0.51 -34.98
N SER A 258 22.56 -0.37 -34.54
CA SER A 258 21.37 -0.74 -35.32
C SER A 258 20.41 0.44 -35.53
N VAL A 259 20.21 1.28 -34.52
CA VAL A 259 19.36 2.48 -34.62
C VAL A 259 19.95 3.48 -35.61
N VAL A 260 21.26 3.72 -35.54
CA VAL A 260 21.99 4.61 -36.47
C VAL A 260 21.90 4.10 -37.91
N ASP A 261 22.18 2.82 -38.13
CA ASP A 261 22.18 2.22 -39.47
C ASP A 261 20.80 2.22 -40.12
N LEU A 262 19.74 2.08 -39.32
CA LEU A 262 18.35 2.10 -39.78
C LEU A 262 17.80 3.53 -39.96
N GLY A 263 18.58 4.56 -39.60
CA GLY A 263 18.15 5.96 -39.68
C GLY A 263 17.02 6.29 -38.69
N LEU A 264 16.89 5.51 -37.61
CA LEU A 264 15.90 5.73 -36.56
C LEU A 264 16.45 6.74 -35.54
N GLY A 265 15.58 7.58 -34.97
CA GLY A 265 15.91 8.41 -33.82
C GLY A 265 15.74 7.62 -32.53
N LEU A 266 16.76 7.60 -31.67
CA LEU A 266 16.63 7.01 -30.34
C LEU A 266 15.94 7.97 -29.39
N VAL A 267 14.79 7.59 -28.84
CA VAL A 267 14.06 8.39 -27.84
C VAL A 267 14.56 8.05 -26.43
N ARG A 268 14.60 6.75 -26.10
CA ARG A 268 14.98 6.26 -24.77
C ARG A 268 15.56 4.84 -24.84
N ILE A 269 16.55 4.56 -24.01
CA ILE A 269 16.95 3.18 -23.63
C ILE A 269 16.89 3.09 -22.11
N GLN A 270 16.13 2.15 -21.58
CA GLN A 270 16.04 1.93 -20.14
C GLN A 270 15.84 0.46 -19.80
N GLN A 271 16.33 0.05 -18.63
CA GLN A 271 15.99 -1.25 -18.07
C GLN A 271 14.57 -1.18 -17.51
N ARG A 272 13.70 -2.08 -17.95
CA ARG A 272 12.35 -2.18 -17.41
C ARG A 272 12.40 -2.60 -15.97
N ARG A 273 11.44 -2.13 -15.19
CA ARG A 273 11.16 -2.61 -13.84
C ARG A 273 9.83 -3.33 -13.87
N HIS A 274 9.67 -4.33 -13.02
CA HIS A 274 8.33 -4.81 -12.70
C HIS A 274 7.55 -3.62 -12.12
N THR A 275 6.29 -3.50 -12.52
CA THR A 275 5.36 -2.58 -11.85
C THR A 275 4.38 -3.41 -11.05
N LEU A 276 3.86 -2.85 -9.95
CA LEU A 276 2.80 -3.56 -9.22
C LEU A 276 1.54 -3.77 -10.08
N GLU A 277 1.37 -3.02 -11.18
CA GLU A 277 0.26 -3.20 -12.12
C GLU A 277 0.33 -4.55 -12.85
N ASP A 278 1.53 -5.10 -13.05
CA ASP A 278 1.72 -6.41 -13.70
C ASP A 278 1.09 -7.53 -12.88
N LEU A 279 0.98 -7.38 -11.54
CA LEU A 279 0.36 -8.35 -10.64
C LEU A 279 -1.10 -8.66 -10.98
N PHE A 280 -1.80 -7.72 -11.62
CA PHE A 280 -3.19 -7.87 -12.03
C PHE A 280 -3.34 -8.33 -13.49
N ARG A 281 -2.25 -8.38 -14.27
CA ARG A 281 -2.27 -8.78 -15.69
C ARG A 281 -1.99 -10.26 -15.92
N VAL A 282 -1.24 -10.91 -15.03
CA VAL A 282 -0.80 -12.31 -15.19
C VAL A 282 -1.98 -13.28 -15.35
N GLU A 283 -3.16 -12.98 -14.82
CA GLU A 283 -4.36 -13.82 -15.02
C GLU A 283 -4.98 -13.73 -16.43
N ALA A 284 -4.79 -12.64 -17.18
CA ALA A 284 -5.39 -12.53 -18.51
C ALA A 284 -4.79 -13.54 -19.51
N SER A 285 -3.56 -14.01 -19.24
CA SER A 285 -2.82 -14.97 -20.06
C SER A 285 -2.99 -16.43 -19.67
N GLU A 286 -3.50 -16.73 -18.46
CA GLU A 286 -3.70 -18.12 -17.99
C GLU A 286 -5.15 -18.63 -18.20
N VAL A 287 -6.04 -17.81 -18.77
CA VAL A 287 -7.44 -18.18 -19.04
C VAL A 287 -7.68 -18.55 -20.52
N GLU A 288 -6.67 -18.47 -21.39
CA GLU A 288 -6.71 -19.03 -22.76
C GLU A 288 -5.90 -20.32 -22.89
N VAL A 289 -6.34 -21.41 -22.24
CA VAL A 289 -6.00 -22.79 -22.63
C VAL A 289 -7.23 -23.69 -22.53
#